data_AF-A0A8T5Q3B9-F1
#
_entry.id   AF-A0A8T5Q3B9-F1
#
_cell.length_a   1.000
_cell.length_b   1.000
_cell.length_c   1.000
_cell.angle_alpha   90.00
_cell.angle_beta   90.00
_cell.angle_gamma   90.00
#
_symmetry.space_group_name_H-M   'P 1'
#
loop_
_entity.id
_entity.type
_entity.pdbx_description
1 polymer ?
#
loop_
_entity_poly.entity_id
_entity_poly.type
_entity_poly.pdbx_seq_one_letter_code
_entity_poly.pdbx_strand_id
1 'polypeptide(L)' 'MQKKTFFDKAKKVIEENPDMLAVFEEFDRTGRFRKRTYKIRPSFTLDEDLFNRYRNYCKKNGISMSARIENFIKQELQQK' A
#
# COMPACT_ATOMS: atom_id res chain seq x y z
N MET A 1 12.90 -40.01 4.12
CA MET A 1 12.36 -39.44 2.86
C MET A 1 11.38 -38.30 3.19
N GLN A 2 11.87 -37.09 3.49
CA GLN A 2 11.00 -35.94 3.86
C GLN A 2 11.51 -34.57 3.33
N LYS A 3 12.55 -34.53 2.49
CA LYS A 3 13.14 -33.27 2.01
C LYS A 3 12.39 -32.61 0.84
N LYS A 4 11.72 -33.39 -0.03
CA LYS A 4 11.07 -32.86 -1.24
C LYS A 4 9.93 -31.88 -0.93
N THR A 5 9.12 -32.21 0.09
CA THR A 5 7.95 -31.41 0.49
C THR A 5 8.29 -30.01 1.02
N PHE A 6 9.50 -29.79 1.55
CA PHE A 6 9.92 -28.46 2.01
C PHE A 6 10.26 -27.55 0.84
N PHE A 7 11.09 -28.02 -0.08
CA PHE A 7 11.51 -27.23 -1.25
C PHE A 7 10.33 -26.93 -2.19
N ASP A 8 9.40 -27.88 -2.36
CA ASP A 8 8.20 -27.67 -3.17
C ASP A 8 7.28 -26.59 -2.57
N LYS A 9 7.13 -26.58 -1.24
CA LYS A 9 6.37 -25.53 -0.54
C LYS A 9 7.08 -24.19 -0.60
N ALA A 10 8.39 -24.15 -0.39
CA ALA A 10 9.18 -22.92 -0.46
C ALA A 10 9.10 -22.30 -1.86
N LYS A 11 9.22 -23.12 -2.91
CA LYS A 11 9.09 -22.67 -4.30
C LYS A 11 7.71 -22.07 -4.58
N LYS A 12 6.64 -22.72 -4.12
CA LYS A 12 5.27 -22.21 -4.25
C LYS A 12 5.08 -20.85 -3.55
N VAL A 13 5.61 -20.69 -2.34
CA VAL A 13 5.52 -19.43 -1.59
C VAL A 13 6.25 -18.28 -2.30
N ILE A 14 7.40 -18.57 -2.92
CA ILE A 14 8.18 -17.61 -3.71
C ILE A 14 7.43 -17.21 -4.98
N GLU A 15 6.84 -18.18 -5.69
CA GLU A 15 6.03 -17.93 -6.90
C GLU A 15 4.79 -17.07 -6.58
N GLU A 16 4.13 -17.32 -5.45
CA GLU A 16 2.96 -16.56 -4.99
C GLU A 16 3.32 -15.16 -4.47
N ASN A 17 4.58 -14.91 -4.10
CA ASN A 17 5.03 -13.66 -3.50
C ASN A 17 6.43 -13.26 -4.00
N PRO A 18 6.59 -12.86 -5.28
CA PRO A 18 7.90 -12.55 -5.85
C PRO A 18 8.65 -11.45 -5.08
N ASP A 19 7.91 -10.49 -4.51
CA ASP A 19 8.47 -9.38 -3.73
C ASP A 19 9.01 -9.78 -2.34
N MET A 20 8.73 -11.00 -1.87
CA MET A 20 9.22 -11.48 -0.56
C MET A 20 10.74 -11.60 -0.52
N LEU A 21 11.37 -12.02 -1.62
CA LEU A 21 12.81 -12.20 -1.67
C LEU A 21 13.53 -10.86 -1.49
N ALA A 22 13.03 -9.79 -2.12
CA ALA A 22 13.55 -8.44 -1.94
C ALA A 22 13.40 -7.93 -0.49
N VAL A 23 12.30 -8.29 0.18
CA VAL A 23 12.07 -7.96 1.60
C VAL A 23 13.06 -8.68 2.51
N PHE A 24 13.38 -9.94 2.22
CA PHE A 24 14.36 -10.71 2.99
C PHE A 24 15.80 -10.25 2.76
N GLU A 25 16.17 -9.93 1.52
CA GLU A 25 17.49 -9.36 1.19
C GLU A 25 17.71 -8.01 1.91
N GLU A 26 16.67 -7.18 2.01
CA GLU A 26 16.73 -5.93 2.75
C GLU A 26 16.81 -6.15 4.27
N PHE A 27 16.17 -7.21 4.80
CA PHE A 27 16.31 -7.61 6.21
C PHE A 27 17.74 -8.05 6.53
N ASP A 28 18.36 -8.90 5.71
CA ASP A 28 19.74 -9.35 5.93
C ASP A 28 20.73 -8.17 5.93
N ARG A 29 20.46 -7.13 5.12
CA ARG A 29 21.30 -5.91 5.07
C ARG A 29 21.09 -4.95 6.23
N THR A 30 19.87 -4.85 6.78
CA THR A 30 19.49 -3.75 7.70
C THR A 30 19.04 -4.22 9.09
N GLY A 31 18.84 -5.52 9.27
CA GLY A 31 18.23 -6.12 10.47
C GLY A 31 16.76 -5.76 10.66
N ARG A 32 16.10 -5.13 9.67
CA ARG A 32 14.72 -4.65 9.76
C ARG A 32 13.93 -5.04 8.53
N PHE A 33 12.74 -5.60 8.74
CA PHE A 33 11.84 -5.90 7.63
C PHE A 33 11.32 -4.58 7.06
N ARG A 34 11.44 -4.44 5.74
CA ARG A 34 10.82 -3.33 5.03
C ARG A 34 9.30 -3.37 5.29
N LYS A 35 8.69 -2.24 5.66
CA LYS A 35 7.22 -2.18 5.77
C LYS A 35 6.64 -2.41 4.36
N ARG A 36 5.93 -3.51 4.14
CA ARG A 36 5.27 -3.84 2.85
C ARG A 36 4.40 -2.70 2.31
N THR A 37 3.90 -1.83 3.18
CA THR A 37 3.00 -0.73 2.84
C THR A 37 3.63 0.62 3.15
N TYR A 38 4.24 1.24 2.15
CA TYR A 38 4.53 2.67 2.20
C TYR A 38 3.33 3.43 1.66
N LYS A 39 2.82 4.40 2.44
CA LYS A 39 1.94 5.43 1.88
C LYS A 39 2.80 6.26 0.92
N ILE A 40 2.49 6.18 -0.36
CA ILE A 40 3.08 7.05 -1.38
C ILE A 40 2.43 8.45 -1.31
N ARG A 41 3.18 9.48 -1.69
CA ARG A 41 2.65 10.85 -1.87
C ARG A 41 2.50 11.12 -3.37
N PRO A 42 1.40 10.68 -4.00
CA PRO A 42 1.18 10.98 -5.41
C PRO A 42 0.95 12.48 -5.57
N SER A 43 1.51 13.05 -6.64
CA SER A 43 1.18 14.40 -7.08
C SER A 43 0.15 14.29 -8.20
N PHE A 44 -0.97 14.98 -8.06
CA PHE A 44 -2.02 15.04 -9.07
C PHE A 44 -2.58 16.46 -9.13
N THR A 45 -3.07 16.82 -10.31
CA THR A 45 -3.65 18.14 -10.55
C THR A 45 -5.12 18.13 -10.17
N LEU A 46 -5.55 19.15 -9.45
CA LEU A 46 -6.95 19.43 -9.17
C LEU A 46 -7.25 20.88 -9.55
N ASP A 47 -8.51 21.14 -9.89
CA ASP A 47 -9.01 22.51 -9.96
C ASP A 47 -8.84 23.23 -8.60
N GLU A 48 -8.42 24.49 -8.66
CA GLU A 48 -8.07 25.27 -7.46
C GLU A 48 -9.30 25.59 -6.60
N ASP A 49 -10.43 25.97 -7.21
CA ASP A 49 -11.66 26.25 -6.48
C ASP A 49 -12.17 24.98 -5.80
N LEU A 50 -12.18 23.86 -6.53
CA LEU A 50 -12.55 22.56 -6.00
C LEU A 50 -11.68 22.15 -4.80
N PHE A 51 -10.36 22.29 -4.93
CA PHE A 51 -9.43 21.97 -3.84
C PHE A 51 -9.70 22.82 -2.59
N ASN A 52 -9.86 24.13 -2.77
CA ASN A 52 -10.10 25.05 -1.66
C ASN A 52 -11.44 24.78 -0.97
N ARG A 53 -12.50 24.55 -1.73
CA ARG A 53 -13.83 24.18 -1.21
C ARG A 53 -13.78 22.87 -0.44
N TYR A 54 -13.14 21.84 -0.99
CA TYR A 54 -13.02 20.53 -0.36
C TYR A 54 -12.16 20.58 0.91
N ARG A 55 -11.04 21.31 0.87
CA ARG A 55 -10.18 21.54 2.04
C ARG A 55 -10.95 22.22 3.17
N ASN A 56 -11.73 23.25 2.85
CA ASN A 56 -12.55 23.96 3.83
C ASN A 56 -13.66 23.07 4.40
N TYR A 57 -14.30 22.25 3.55
CA TYR A 57 -15.25 21.24 3.99
C TYR A 57 -14.62 20.26 4.99
N CYS A 58 -13.45 19.69 4.67
CA CYS A 58 -12.76 18.77 5.58
C CYS A 58 -12.38 19.42 6.91
N LYS A 59 -11.86 20.67 6.87
CA LYS A 59 -11.52 21.43 8.09
C LYS A 59 -12.75 21.67 8.97
N LYS A 60 -13.87 22.13 8.39
CA LYS A 60 -15.12 22.42 9.13
C LYS A 60 -15.68 21.18 9.82
N ASN A 61 -15.50 20.01 9.23
CA ASN A 61 -16.03 18.75 9.75
C ASN A 61 -15.01 17.95 10.58
N GLY A 62 -13.79 18.48 10.81
CA GLY A 62 -12.74 17.75 11.53
C GLY A 62 -12.25 16.48 10.81
N ILE A 63 -12.40 16.39 9.50
CA ILE A 63 -12.08 15.20 8.70
C ILE A 63 -10.66 15.32 8.11
N SER A 64 -9.90 14.23 8.17
CA SER A 64 -8.65 14.12 7.42
C SER A 64 -8.92 14.02 5.91
N MET A 65 -8.51 15.04 5.17
CA MET A 65 -8.68 15.11 3.72
C MET A 65 -8.04 13.91 3.00
N SER A 66 -6.82 13.53 3.39
CA SER A 66 -6.11 12.37 2.84
C SER A 66 -6.88 11.05 3.08
N ALA A 67 -7.41 10.87 4.30
CA ALA A 67 -8.18 9.68 4.63
C ALA A 67 -9.49 9.61 3.83
N ARG A 68 -10.14 10.76 3.61
CA ARG A 68 -11.37 10.82 2.82
C ARG A 68 -11.14 10.49 1.35
N ILE A 69 -10.06 11.02 0.75
CA ILE A 69 -9.66 10.69 -0.62
C ILE A 69 -9.31 9.20 -0.74
N GLU A 70 -8.54 8.65 0.20
CA GLU A 70 -8.17 7.23 0.22
C GLU A 70 -9.42 6.32 0.28
N ASN A 71 -10.39 6.68 1.12
CA ASN A 71 -11.65 5.94 1.24
C ASN A 71 -12.51 6.07 -0.02
N PHE A 72 -12.56 7.24 -0.63
CA PHE A 72 -13.27 7.45 -1.90
C PHE A 72 -12.70 6.54 -3.00
N ILE A 73 -11.37 6.52 -3.17
CA ILE A 73 -10.71 5.66 -4.15
C ILE A 73 -10.98 4.17 -3.87
N LYS A 74 -10.94 3.74 -2.60
CA LYS A 74 -11.28 2.36 -2.21
C LYS A 74 -12.71 2.00 -2.59
N GLN A 75 -13.67 2.90 -2.36
CA GLN A 75 -15.07 2.68 -2.71
C GLN A 75 -15.26 2.60 -4.24
N GLU A 76 -14.60 3.46 -4.99
CA GLU A 76 -14.63 3.46 -6.46
C GLU A 76 -14.10 2.15 -7.05
N LEU A 77 -13.03 1.60 -6.46
CA LEU A 77 -12.46 0.31 -6.88
C LEU A 77 -13.32 -0.90 -6.51
N GLN A 78 -14.14 -0.81 -5.46
CA GLN A 78 -15.03 -1.90 -5.03
C GLN A 78 -16.38 -1.93 -5.76
N GLN A 79 -16.75 -0.83 -6.42
CA GLN A 79 -18.00 -0.74 -7.21
C GLN A 79 -17.82 -1.18 -8.68
N LYS A 80 -16.67 -1.77 -9.03
CA LYS A 80 -16.42 -2.45 -10.30
C LYS A 80 -16.38 -3.96 -10.10
#